data_AF-A0A1A8J6J3-F1
#
_entry.id   AF-A0A1A8J6J3-F1
#
_cell.length_a   1.000
_cell.length_b   1.000
_cell.length_c   1.000
_cell.angle_alpha   90.00
_cell.angle_beta   90.00
_cell.angle_gamma   90.00
#
_symmetry.space_group_name_H-M   'P 1'
#
loop_
_entity.id
_entity.type
_entity.pdbx_description
1 polymer ?
#
loop_
_entity_poly.entity_id
_entity_poly.type
_entity_poly.pdbx_seq_one_letter_code
_entity_poly.pdbx_strand_id
1 'polypeptide(L)' 'MVAAGKEILGTVLGIIGFLGAIIICGLPTWKVTAFIGSNIVTAQVIWEGLWMNCVTQSTGQMQCKVY' A
#
# COMPACT_ATOMS: atom_id res chain seq x y z
N MET A 1 1.31 29.80 -28.74
CA MET A 1 0.50 29.43 -27.56
C MET A 1 0.73 27.98 -27.09
N VAL A 2 1.80 27.29 -27.53
CA VAL A 2 2.02 25.87 -27.23
C VAL A 2 2.79 25.64 -25.91
N ALA A 3 3.68 26.57 -25.52
CA ALA A 3 4.48 26.44 -24.31
C ALA A 3 3.64 26.47 -23.02
N ALA A 4 2.71 27.43 -22.89
CA ALA A 4 1.89 27.56 -21.68
C ALA A 4 1.01 26.31 -21.41
N GLY A 5 0.47 25.68 -22.46
CA GLY A 5 -0.32 24.46 -22.30
C GLY A 5 0.48 23.26 -21.79
N LYS A 6 1.77 23.17 -22.16
CA LYS A 6 2.64 22.05 -21.79
C LYS A 6 3.12 22.15 -20.34
N GLU A 7 3.42 23.36 -19.87
CA GLU A 7 3.78 23.65 -18.47
C GLU A 7 2.64 23.38 -17.49
N ILE A 8 1.41 23.75 -17.86
CA ILE A 8 0.22 23.49 -17.04
C ILE A 8 -0.04 21.98 -16.91
N LEU A 9 0.05 21.25 -18.03
CA LEU A 9 -0.10 19.78 -18.02
C LEU A 9 0.97 19.12 -17.14
N GLY A 10 2.23 19.56 -17.23
CA GLY A 10 3.32 19.06 -16.39
C GLY A 10 3.07 19.31 -14.89
N THR A 11 2.62 20.51 -14.54
CA THR A 11 2.31 20.87 -13.15
C THR A 11 1.17 20.04 -12.57
N VAL A 12 0.08 19.84 -13.34
CA VAL A 12 -1.07 19.03 -12.92
C VAL A 12 -0.66 17.57 -12.71
N LEU A 13 0.09 16.99 -13.65
CA LEU A 13 0.61 15.62 -13.53
C LEU A 13 1.55 15.47 -12.32
N GLY A 14 2.39 16.47 -12.05
CA GLY A 14 3.29 16.50 -10.89
C GLY A 14 2.53 16.49 -9.56
N ILE A 15 1.47 17.31 -9.43
CA ILE A 15 0.63 17.36 -8.23
C ILE A 15 -0.09 16.01 -8.02
N ILE A 16 -0.63 15.41 -9.07
CA ILE A 16 -1.29 14.10 -8.99
C ILE A 16 -0.29 13.03 -8.54
N GLY A 17 0.92 13.01 -9.10
CA GLY A 17 1.97 12.09 -8.70
C GLY A 17 2.38 12.26 -7.22
N PHE A 18 2.47 13.50 -6.74
CA PHE A 18 2.78 13.79 -5.35
C PHE A 18 1.70 13.28 -4.39
N LEU A 19 0.43 13.53 -4.69
CA LEU A 19 -0.68 13.02 -3.90
C LEU A 19 -0.73 11.48 -3.91
N GLY A 20 -0.48 10.86 -5.06
CA GLY A 20 -0.38 9.41 -5.19
C GLY A 20 0.73 8.81 -4.31
N ALA A 21 1.90 9.45 -4.26
CA ALA A 21 3.02 9.00 -3.42
C ALA A 21 2.67 9.04 -1.92
N ILE A 22 1.99 10.09 -1.46
CA ILE A 22 1.53 10.20 -0.07
C ILE A 22 0.56 9.06 0.27
N ILE A 23 -0.39 8.78 -0.62
CA ILE A 23 -1.37 7.71 -0.44
C ILE A 23 -0.66 6.34 -0.36
N ILE A 24 0.24 6.04 -1.28
CA ILE A 24 1.00 4.77 -1.28
C ILE A 24 1.83 4.61 0.01
N CYS A 25 2.43 5.69 0.51
CA CYS A 25 3.12 5.70 1.81
C CYS A 25 2.21 5.31 2.98
N GLY A 26 0.96 5.78 3.00
CA GLY A 26 0.02 5.48 4.08
C GLY A 26 -0.58 4.07 4.05
N LEU A 27 -0.68 3.45 2.88
CA LEU A 27 -1.28 2.12 2.74
C LEU A 27 -0.32 1.02 3.22
N PRO A 28 -0.81 0.00 3.95
CA PRO A 28 0.00 -1.13 4.39
C PRO A 28 0.17 -2.24 3.34
N THR A 29 0.02 -1.92 2.06
CA THR A 29 0.00 -2.89 0.96
C THR A 29 1.33 -2.97 0.21
N TRP A 30 2.45 -2.70 0.89
CA TRP A 30 3.78 -2.65 0.27
C TRP A 30 4.28 -4.04 -0.09
N LYS A 31 4.06 -5.01 0.80
CA LYS A 31 4.43 -6.40 0.59
C LYS A 31 3.36 -7.31 1.15
N VAL A 32 2.83 -8.20 0.31
CA VAL A 32 1.82 -9.18 0.70
C VAL A 32 2.47 -10.54 0.76
N THR A 33 2.44 -11.17 1.94
CA THR A 33 2.89 -12.55 2.11
C THR A 33 1.70 -13.40 2.54
N ALA A 34 1.36 -14.39 1.73
CA ALA A 34 0.28 -15.31 2.00
C ALA A 34 0.87 -16.66 2.43
N PHE A 35 0.79 -16.97 3.71
CA PHE A 35 1.22 -18.25 4.25
C PHE A 35 0.07 -19.25 4.11
N ILE A 36 0.00 -19.88 2.93
CA ILE A 36 -1.00 -20.89 2.58
C ILE A 36 -0.25 -22.16 2.20
N GLY A 37 -0.09 -23.08 3.15
CA GLY A 37 0.64 -24.33 2.95
C GLY A 37 0.36 -25.33 4.07
N SER A 38 0.37 -26.62 3.72
CA SER A 38 -0.01 -27.77 4.57
C SER A 38 0.86 -28.01 5.83
N ASN A 39 1.82 -27.13 6.12
CA ASN A 39 2.74 -27.24 7.26
C ASN A 39 2.69 -26.02 8.22
N ILE A 40 1.79 -25.06 8.00
CA ILE A 40 1.75 -23.82 8.78
C ILE A 40 0.54 -23.87 9.73
N VAL A 41 0.80 -23.81 11.05
CA VAL A 41 -0.19 -23.99 12.13
C VAL A 41 -1.34 -22.96 12.12
N THR A 42 -1.21 -21.85 11.37
CA THR A 42 -2.29 -20.88 11.10
C THR A 42 -2.13 -20.31 9.67
N ALA A 43 -3.17 -20.43 8.83
CA ALA A 43 -3.18 -19.72 7.55
C ALA A 43 -3.36 -18.22 7.84
N GLN A 44 -2.39 -17.42 7.38
CA GLN A 44 -2.34 -16.00 7.64
C GLN A 44 -1.85 -15.25 6.41
N VAL A 45 -2.54 -14.16 6.06
CA VAL A 45 -2.08 -13.22 5.04
C VAL A 45 -1.55 -12.00 5.77
N ILE A 46 -0.25 -11.76 5.66
CA ILE A 46 0.43 -10.62 6.27
C ILE A 46 0.60 -9.56 5.19
N TRP A 47 0.03 -8.40 5.46
CA TRP A 47 0.17 -7.16 4.72
C TRP A 47 1.20 -6.31 5.44
N GLU A 48 2.42 -6.31 4.91
CA GLU A 48 3.49 -5.47 5.43
C GLU A 48 3.45 -4.11 4.74
N GLY A 49 3.24 -3.07 5.55
CA GLY A 49 3.33 -1.68 5.16
C GLY A 49 4.69 -1.08 5.48
N LEU A 50 4.89 0.19 5.14
CA LEU A 50 6.06 0.94 5.61
C LEU A 50 5.97 1.27 7.11
N TRP A 51 4.76 1.55 7.61
CA TRP A 51 4.52 2.06 8.97
C TRP A 51 3.76 1.09 9.88
N MET A 52 3.02 0.16 9.29
CA MET A 52 2.20 -0.79 10.03
C MET A 52 2.14 -2.13 9.30
N ASN A 53 2.03 -3.20 10.08
CA ASN A 53 1.80 -4.55 9.62
C ASN A 53 0.39 -5.00 9.98
N CYS A 54 -0.39 -5.41 8.99
CA CYS A 54 -1.72 -5.98 9.19
C CYS A 54 -1.68 -7.48 8.90
N VAL A 55 -2.04 -8.31 9.87
CA VAL A 55 -2.19 -9.75 9.68
C VAL A 55 -3.68 -10.11 9.68
N THR A 56 -4.13 -10.81 8.65
CA THR A 56 -5.45 -11.44 8.64
C THR A 56 -5.29 -12.94 8.87
N GLN A 57 -5.96 -13.44 9.91
CA GLN A 57 -5.92 -14.85 10.32
C GLN A 57 -7.20 -15.57 9.86
N SER A 58 -7.18 -16.91 9.75
CA SER A 58 -8.35 -17.74 9.43
C SER A 58 -9.58 -17.52 10.32
N THR A 59 -9.43 -16.90 11.50
CA THR A 59 -10.53 -16.48 12.39
C THR A 59 -11.29 -15.24 11.87
N GLY A 60 -10.89 -14.67 10.74
CA GLY A 60 -11.52 -13.51 10.10
C GLY A 60 -11.18 -12.17 10.76
N GLN A 61 -10.35 -12.19 11.81
CA GLN A 61 -9.90 -10.98 12.49
C GLN A 61 -8.68 -10.40 11.78
N MET A 62 -8.75 -9.13 11.44
CA MET A 62 -7.63 -8.34 10.92
C MET A 62 -7.00 -7.57 12.08
N GLN A 63 -5.75 -7.92 12.39
CA GLN A 63 -4.97 -7.30 13.46
C GLN A 63 -3.89 -6.43 12.81
N CYS A 64 -4.05 -5.10 12.90
CA CYS A 64 -3.05 -4.15 12.44
C CYS A 64 -2.22 -3.68 13.63
N LYS A 65 -0.90 -3.80 13.52
CA LYS A 65 0.06 -3.33 14.49
C LYS A 65 1.02 -2.36 13.81
N VAL A 66 1.13 -1.15 14.35
CA VAL A 66 2.16 -0.19 13.96
C VAL A 66 3.52 -0.74 14.43
N TYR A 67 4.56 -0.58 13.61
CA TYR A 67 5.92 -0.99 14.00
C TYR A 67 6.39 -0.28 15.27
#